data_AF-A0A954SPK7-F1
#
_entry.id   AF-A0A954SPK7-F1
#
_cell.length_a   1.000
_cell.length_b   1.000
_cell.length_c   1.000
_cell.angle_alpha   90.00
_cell.angle_beta   90.00
_cell.angle_gamma   90.00
#
_symmetry.space_group_name_H-M   'P 1'
#
loop_
_entity.id
_entity.type
_entity.pdbx_description
1 polymer ?
#
loop_
_entity_poly.entity_id
_entity_poly.type
_entity_poly.pdbx_seq_one_letter_code
_entity_poly.pdbx_strand_id
1 'polypeptide(L)'
;MGAILCCSLPPLGSVSYALQAAPSGVETAGAEMIGPDAERAIQRGLRFLAASQNPDGSFGANRSARNNVAVCALCGLAFLSAGHTPNRGEYGENVDRAVKFLLKSVQANGYINIPEGSGHGPMYGHGFATLFLAEVYGMTNQPEIREKLDRAVKLIINSQNKEGGWRYHPIKNDA
;
A
#
# COMPACT_ATOMS: atom_id res chain seq x y z
N MET A 1 8.83 54.74 25.62
CA MET A 1 9.62 54.38 24.42
C MET A 1 8.89 53.26 23.69
N GLY A 2 8.44 53.52 22.46
CA GLY A 2 7.86 52.64 21.39
C GLY A 2 6.91 51.49 21.81
N ALA A 3 5.60 51.49 21.53
CA ALA A 3 4.90 51.31 20.24
C ALA A 3 5.41 50.09 19.44
N ILE A 4 4.63 49.04 19.14
CA ILE A 4 3.47 49.03 18.22
C ILE A 4 2.45 47.91 18.58
N LEU A 5 1.16 48.30 18.54
CA LEU A 5 -0.13 47.56 18.43
C LEU A 5 -0.12 46.47 17.32
N CYS A 6 -1.05 45.54 17.12
CA CYS A 6 -2.24 44.99 17.77
C CYS A 6 -2.89 44.13 16.67
N CYS A 7 -3.22 42.87 16.95
CA CYS A 7 -4.38 42.23 16.33
C CYS A 7 -5.10 41.51 17.46
N SER A 8 -6.19 42.12 17.90
CA SER A 8 -7.05 41.72 19.00
C SER A 8 -7.68 40.34 18.76
N LEU A 9 -7.40 39.41 19.68
CA LEU A 9 -8.19 38.20 19.90
C LEU A 9 -9.63 38.59 20.30
N PRO A 10 -10.68 38.00 19.72
CA PRO A 10 -12.03 38.11 20.28
C PRO A 10 -12.11 37.37 21.63
N PRO A 11 -13.00 37.78 22.53
CA PRO A 11 -13.05 37.26 23.89
C PRO A 11 -13.54 35.81 23.95
N LEU A 12 -13.01 35.10 24.94
CA LEU A 12 -13.26 33.71 25.30
C LEU A 12 -14.76 33.44 25.54
N GLY A 13 -15.49 33.15 24.47
CA GLY A 13 -16.67 32.31 24.53
C GLY A 13 -16.22 30.86 24.47
N SER A 14 -16.66 30.03 25.42
CA SER A 14 -16.39 28.59 25.44
C SER A 14 -16.97 27.93 24.19
N VAL A 15 -16.18 27.86 23.12
CA VAL A 15 -16.47 27.02 21.96
C VAL A 15 -16.11 25.60 22.35
N SER A 16 -17.09 24.86 22.85
CA SER A 16 -17.04 23.41 22.82
C SER A 16 -16.91 23.00 21.35
N TYR A 17 -15.68 22.68 20.92
CA TYR A 17 -15.49 21.92 19.69
C TYR A 17 -16.07 20.53 19.96
N ALA A 18 -17.35 20.35 19.63
CA ALA A 18 -17.87 19.03 19.42
C ALA A 18 -17.03 18.41 18.30
N LEU A 19 -16.38 17.30 18.58
CA LEU A 19 -15.88 16.38 17.55
C LEU A 19 -17.11 15.98 16.71
N GLN A 20 -17.38 16.73 15.65
CA GLN A 20 -18.36 16.34 14.66
C GLN A 20 -17.80 15.08 14.00
N ALA A 21 -18.36 13.91 14.32
CA ALA A 21 -18.07 12.69 13.59
C ALA A 21 -18.28 12.98 12.08
N ALA A 22 -17.33 12.55 11.26
CA ALA A 22 -17.46 12.64 9.80
C ALA A 22 -18.83 12.07 9.38
N PRO A 23 -19.50 12.67 8.38
CA PRO A 23 -20.82 12.23 7.97
C PRO A 23 -20.80 10.74 7.64
N SER A 24 -21.57 9.96 8.40
CA SER A 24 -21.63 8.49 8.39
C SER A 24 -22.28 7.90 7.14
N GLY A 25 -22.27 8.60 6.01
CA GLY A 25 -23.08 8.27 4.82
C GLY A 25 -22.31 7.68 3.65
N VAL A 26 -21.00 7.90 3.55
CA VAL A 26 -20.21 7.40 2.40
C VAL A 26 -19.60 6.03 2.69
N GLU A 27 -19.06 5.82 3.89
CA GLU A 27 -18.47 4.53 4.27
C GLU A 27 -19.52 3.43 4.53
N THR A 28 -20.72 3.81 5.01
CA THR A 28 -21.82 2.87 5.26
C THR A 28 -22.47 2.36 3.98
N ALA A 29 -22.56 3.20 2.94
CA ALA A 29 -23.11 2.83 1.63
C ALA A 29 -22.29 1.71 0.95
N GLY A 30 -20.96 1.69 1.14
CA GLY A 30 -20.10 0.62 0.63
C GLY A 30 -20.38 -0.74 1.29
N ALA A 31 -20.59 -0.75 2.60
CA ALA A 31 -20.88 -1.97 3.36
C ALA A 31 -22.28 -2.53 3.04
N GLU A 32 -23.28 -1.66 2.83
CA GLU A 32 -24.62 -2.08 2.39
C GLU A 32 -24.66 -2.64 0.96
N MET A 33 -23.65 -2.35 0.12
CA MET A 33 -23.55 -2.88 -1.25
C MET A 33 -22.92 -4.28 -1.35
N ILE A 34 -22.27 -4.77 -0.30
CA ILE A 34 -21.71 -6.15 -0.30
C ILE A 34 -22.80 -7.11 0.15
N GLY A 35 -23.57 -7.61 -0.82
CA GLY A 35 -24.55 -8.65 -0.57
C GLY A 35 -23.92 -9.96 -0.06
N PRO A 36 -24.71 -10.85 0.55
CA PRO A 36 -24.19 -12.09 1.15
C PRO A 36 -23.48 -13.00 0.14
N ASP A 37 -23.84 -12.92 -1.14
CA ASP A 37 -23.21 -13.70 -2.21
C ASP A 37 -21.82 -13.17 -2.55
N ALA A 38 -21.65 -11.85 -2.55
CA ALA A 38 -20.37 -11.19 -2.72
C ALA A 38 -19.45 -11.49 -1.54
N GLU A 39 -19.97 -11.42 -0.31
CA GLU A 39 -19.21 -11.79 0.89
C GLU A 39 -18.72 -13.25 0.80
N ARG A 40 -19.59 -14.20 0.43
CA ARG A 40 -19.17 -15.59 0.22
C ARG A 40 -18.11 -15.73 -0.88
N ALA A 41 -18.15 -14.90 -1.93
CA ALA A 41 -17.13 -14.92 -2.98
C ALA A 41 -15.78 -14.37 -2.50
N ILE A 42 -15.79 -13.26 -1.74
CA ILE A 42 -14.60 -12.66 -1.12
C ILE A 42 -13.93 -13.70 -0.21
N GLN A 43 -14.69 -14.33 0.69
CA GLN A 43 -14.15 -15.34 1.61
C GLN A 43 -13.57 -16.57 0.89
N ARG A 44 -14.17 -17.01 -0.22
CA ARG A 44 -13.57 -18.07 -1.06
C ARG A 44 -12.26 -17.62 -1.71
N GLY A 45 -12.23 -16.37 -2.20
CA GLY A 45 -11.04 -15.78 -2.81
C GLY A 45 -9.87 -15.68 -1.81
N LEU A 46 -10.11 -15.15 -0.61
CA LEU A 46 -9.10 -15.03 0.44
C LEU A 46 -8.53 -16.40 0.83
N ARG A 47 -9.39 -17.41 1.04
CA ARG A 47 -8.95 -18.79 1.30
C ARG A 47 -8.10 -19.36 0.17
N PHE A 48 -8.50 -19.13 -1.08
CA PHE A 48 -7.71 -19.58 -2.23
C PHE A 48 -6.34 -18.90 -2.28
N LEU A 49 -6.28 -17.58 -2.05
CA LEU A 49 -5.01 -16.85 -2.00
C LEU A 49 -4.13 -17.38 -0.88
N ALA A 50 -4.68 -17.58 0.32
CA ALA A 50 -3.93 -18.07 1.46
C ALA A 50 -3.34 -19.47 1.22
N ALA A 51 -4.12 -20.36 0.60
CA ALA A 51 -3.68 -21.71 0.21
C ALA A 51 -2.69 -21.72 -0.97
N SER A 52 -2.69 -20.68 -1.80
CA SER A 52 -1.82 -20.58 -2.99
C SER A 52 -0.51 -19.83 -2.74
N GLN A 53 -0.32 -19.26 -1.54
CA GLN A 53 0.91 -18.56 -1.19
C GLN A 53 2.04 -19.55 -0.94
N ASN A 54 3.20 -19.30 -1.54
CA ASN A 54 4.40 -20.10 -1.32
C ASN A 54 5.03 -19.82 0.05
N PRO A 55 5.86 -20.74 0.59
CA PRO A 55 6.53 -20.54 1.88
C PRO A 55 7.41 -19.29 1.97
N ASP A 56 7.96 -18.82 0.84
CA ASP A 56 8.78 -17.61 0.75
C ASP A 56 7.96 -16.30 0.72
N GLY A 57 6.62 -16.39 0.69
CA GLY A 57 5.69 -15.28 0.60
C GLY A 57 5.26 -14.88 -0.81
N SER A 58 5.88 -15.47 -1.84
CA SER A 58 5.50 -15.28 -3.24
C SER A 58 4.18 -15.97 -3.59
N PHE A 59 3.64 -15.65 -4.77
CA PHE A 59 2.42 -16.26 -5.31
C PHE A 59 2.66 -16.79 -6.73
N GLY A 60 1.91 -17.83 -7.10
CA GLY A 60 1.97 -18.44 -8.43
C GLY A 60 2.82 -19.71 -8.49
N ALA A 61 2.58 -20.51 -9.53
CA ALA A 61 3.20 -21.84 -9.68
C ALA A 61 4.48 -21.84 -10.53
N ASN A 62 4.54 -20.99 -11.56
CA ASN A 62 5.72 -20.89 -12.43
C ASN A 62 6.69 -19.80 -11.94
N ARG A 63 7.93 -19.87 -12.42
CA ARG A 63 9.01 -18.95 -12.00
C ARG A 63 8.69 -17.49 -12.25
N SER A 64 8.06 -17.17 -13.39
CA SER A 64 7.71 -15.79 -13.74
C SER A 64 6.69 -15.21 -12.76
N ALA A 65 5.63 -15.97 -12.45
CA ALA A 65 4.62 -15.56 -11.48
C ALA A 65 5.18 -15.44 -10.07
N ARG A 66 5.99 -16.42 -9.62
CA ARG A 66 6.63 -16.40 -8.29
C ARG A 66 7.54 -15.21 -8.07
N ASN A 67 8.19 -14.73 -9.12
CA ASN A 67 9.08 -13.59 -9.05
C ASN A 67 8.35 -12.26 -9.35
N ASN A 68 7.03 -12.26 -9.55
CA ASN A 68 6.30 -11.05 -9.88
C ASN A 68 5.86 -10.31 -8.61
N VAL A 69 6.57 -9.22 -8.31
CA VAL A 69 6.29 -8.36 -7.15
C VAL A 69 4.90 -7.72 -7.20
N ALA A 70 4.34 -7.49 -8.40
CA ALA A 70 2.98 -6.96 -8.56
C ALA A 70 1.93 -7.96 -8.07
N VAL A 71 2.10 -9.23 -8.42
CA VAL A 71 1.18 -10.30 -8.01
C VAL A 71 1.18 -10.43 -6.49
N CYS A 72 2.36 -10.49 -5.88
CA CYS A 72 2.47 -10.56 -4.42
C CYS A 72 1.82 -9.34 -3.74
N ALA A 73 2.07 -8.13 -4.24
CA ALA A 73 1.51 -6.90 -3.70
C ALA A 73 -0.02 -6.84 -3.81
N LEU A 74 -0.59 -7.23 -4.96
CA LEU A 74 -2.04 -7.25 -5.16
C LEU A 74 -2.73 -8.29 -4.27
N CYS A 75 -2.15 -9.48 -4.12
CA CYS A 75 -2.65 -10.48 -3.17
C CYS A 75 -2.56 -9.96 -1.72
N GLY A 76 -1.47 -9.28 -1.36
CA GLY A 76 -1.32 -8.60 -0.08
C GLY A 76 -2.40 -7.56 0.17
N LEU A 77 -2.63 -6.66 -0.80
CA LEU A 77 -3.69 -5.64 -0.74
C LEU A 77 -5.07 -6.27 -0.57
N ALA A 78 -5.37 -7.39 -1.22
CA ALA A 78 -6.65 -8.08 -1.04
C ALA A 78 -6.87 -8.52 0.43
N PHE A 79 -5.83 -9.01 1.11
CA PHE A 79 -5.91 -9.31 2.54
C PHE A 79 -6.08 -8.05 3.40
N LEU A 80 -5.34 -6.98 3.10
CA LEU A 80 -5.47 -5.70 3.81
C LEU A 80 -6.88 -5.13 3.69
N SER A 81 -7.46 -5.14 2.48
CA SER A 81 -8.82 -4.67 2.22
C SER A 81 -9.90 -5.48 2.94
N ALA A 82 -9.62 -6.73 3.29
CA ALA A 82 -10.49 -7.57 4.12
C ALA A 82 -10.22 -7.41 5.63
N GLY A 83 -9.36 -6.47 6.03
CA GLY A 83 -9.09 -6.14 7.43
C GLY A 83 -8.01 -7.00 8.11
N HIS A 84 -7.28 -7.82 7.35
CA HIS A 84 -6.14 -8.58 7.87
C HIS A 84 -4.87 -7.74 7.75
N THR A 85 -4.07 -7.68 8.81
CA THR A 85 -2.81 -6.91 8.82
C THR A 85 -1.66 -7.84 9.21
N PRO A 86 -0.38 -7.45 9.03
CA PRO A 86 0.72 -8.33 9.42
C PRO A 86 0.57 -8.80 10.86
N ASN A 87 0.65 -10.12 11.06
CA ASN A 87 0.52 -10.79 12.37
C ASN A 87 -0.82 -10.56 13.11
N ARG A 88 -1.88 -10.11 12.43
CA ARG A 88 -3.22 -9.93 13.02
C ARG A 88 -4.34 -10.35 12.06
N GLY A 89 -5.34 -11.03 12.62
CA GLY A 89 -6.46 -11.60 11.88
C GLY A 89 -6.12 -12.96 11.27
N GLU A 90 -7.11 -13.62 10.67
CA GLU A 90 -6.99 -14.98 10.15
C GLU A 90 -5.82 -15.16 9.18
N TYR A 91 -5.61 -14.22 8.26
CA TYR A 91 -4.52 -14.27 7.28
C TYR A 91 -3.31 -13.41 7.66
N GLY A 92 -3.13 -13.08 8.95
CA GLY A 92 -2.08 -12.17 9.39
C GLY A 92 -0.66 -12.65 9.06
N GLU A 93 -0.42 -13.96 9.16
CA GLU A 93 0.86 -14.56 8.75
C GLU A 93 1.08 -14.53 7.24
N ASN A 94 0.01 -14.67 6.44
CA ASN A 94 0.11 -14.55 4.99
C ASN A 94 0.53 -13.14 4.57
N VAL A 95 -0.05 -12.12 5.22
CA VAL A 95 0.32 -10.72 5.01
C VAL A 95 1.78 -10.49 5.41
N ASP A 96 2.19 -10.98 6.59
CA ASP A 96 3.57 -10.85 7.08
C ASP A 96 4.60 -11.48 6.11
N ARG A 97 4.31 -12.67 5.56
CA ARG A 97 5.16 -13.29 4.53
C ARG A 97 5.22 -12.47 3.24
N ALA A 98 4.11 -11.89 2.79
CA ALA A 98 4.09 -11.02 1.62
C ALA A 98 4.95 -9.76 1.84
N VAL A 99 4.87 -9.14 3.02
CA VAL A 99 5.73 -8.01 3.42
C VAL A 99 7.20 -8.42 3.35
N LYS A 100 7.57 -9.53 4.00
CA LYS A 100 8.96 -10.03 4.00
C LYS A 100 9.47 -10.33 2.59
N PHE A 101 8.64 -10.91 1.73
CA PHE A 101 8.99 -11.16 0.33
C PHE A 101 9.31 -9.84 -0.40
N LEU A 102 8.42 -8.85 -0.32
CA LEU A 102 8.59 -7.57 -1.02
C LEU A 102 9.75 -6.74 -0.47
N LEU A 103 9.97 -6.73 0.85
CA LEU A 103 11.13 -6.05 1.45
C LEU A 103 12.47 -6.62 0.97
N LYS A 104 12.53 -7.93 0.71
CA LYS A 104 13.70 -8.59 0.10
C LYS A 104 13.88 -8.23 -1.37
N SER A 105 12.80 -7.86 -2.08
CA SER A 105 12.84 -7.45 -3.48
C SER A 105 13.25 -5.98 -3.69
N VAL A 106 13.42 -5.19 -2.62
CA VAL A 106 13.84 -3.79 -2.71
C VAL A 106 15.35 -3.70 -2.95
N GLN A 107 15.72 -3.21 -4.12
CA GLN A 107 17.11 -2.97 -4.53
C GLN A 107 17.72 -1.76 -3.82
N ALA A 108 19.04 -1.59 -3.93
CA ALA A 108 19.77 -0.49 -3.29
C ALA A 108 19.21 0.90 -3.68
N ASN A 109 18.87 1.08 -4.95
CA ASN A 109 18.29 2.32 -5.51
C ASN A 109 16.80 2.51 -5.17
N GLY A 110 16.18 1.62 -4.40
CA GLY A 110 14.75 1.67 -4.07
C GLY A 110 13.85 0.96 -5.09
N TYR A 111 14.40 0.42 -6.18
CA TYR A 111 13.58 -0.28 -7.16
C TYR A 111 13.09 -1.60 -6.59
N ILE A 112 11.77 -1.79 -6.59
CA ILE A 112 11.16 -3.03 -6.11
C ILE A 112 10.91 -3.90 -7.33
N ASN A 113 11.86 -4.78 -7.63
CA ASN A 113 11.79 -5.60 -8.81
C ASN A 113 12.66 -6.85 -8.71
N ILE A 114 12.15 -7.97 -9.23
CA ILE A 114 12.92 -9.20 -9.46
C ILE A 114 13.02 -9.37 -10.98
N PRO A 115 14.22 -9.22 -11.58
CA PRO A 115 14.40 -9.27 -13.04
C PRO A 115 13.77 -10.50 -13.70
N GLU A 116 13.86 -11.66 -13.05
CA GLU A 116 13.35 -12.94 -13.56
C GLU A 116 11.81 -13.05 -13.56
N GLY A 117 11.13 -12.19 -12.81
CA GLY A 117 9.67 -12.08 -12.78
C GLY A 117 9.13 -10.82 -13.46
N SER A 118 10.03 -10.00 -14.02
CA SER A 118 9.67 -8.76 -14.71
C SER A 118 9.08 -9.07 -16.08
N GLY A 119 7.78 -8.82 -16.24
CA GLY A 119 7.16 -8.74 -17.58
C GLY A 119 7.54 -7.44 -18.31
N HIS A 120 6.80 -7.08 -19.36
CA HIS A 120 7.01 -5.84 -20.14
C HIS A 120 6.61 -4.54 -19.41
N GLY A 121 6.76 -4.46 -18.08
CA GLY A 121 6.35 -3.30 -17.28
C GLY A 121 6.73 -3.35 -15.81
N PRO A 122 8.02 -3.53 -15.47
CA PRO A 122 8.45 -3.69 -14.09
C PRO A 122 8.15 -2.47 -13.21
N MET A 123 7.98 -1.27 -13.79
CA MET A 123 7.55 -0.08 -13.04
C MET A 123 6.13 -0.20 -12.45
N TYR A 124 5.21 -0.92 -13.09
CA TYR A 124 3.89 -1.19 -12.51
C TYR A 124 4.00 -2.07 -11.27
N GLY A 125 4.83 -3.12 -11.34
CA GLY A 125 5.09 -3.98 -10.19
C GLY A 125 5.71 -3.22 -9.04
N HIS A 126 6.66 -2.34 -9.34
CA HIS A 126 7.21 -1.42 -8.36
C HIS A 126 6.13 -0.52 -7.73
N GLY A 127 5.24 0.05 -8.53
CA GLY A 127 4.14 0.89 -8.04
C GLY A 127 3.21 0.14 -7.08
N PHE A 128 2.73 -1.05 -7.46
CA PHE A 128 1.88 -1.87 -6.60
C PHE A 128 2.57 -2.30 -5.31
N ALA A 129 3.83 -2.71 -5.40
CA ALA A 129 4.60 -3.08 -4.20
C ALA A 129 4.84 -1.89 -3.28
N THR A 130 5.10 -0.70 -3.83
CA THR A 130 5.25 0.54 -3.06
C THR A 130 3.94 0.87 -2.34
N LEU A 131 2.80 0.80 -3.03
CA LEU A 131 1.48 1.03 -2.44
C LEU A 131 1.22 0.06 -1.28
N PHE A 132 1.40 -1.24 -1.49
CA PHE A 132 1.21 -2.25 -0.44
C PHE A 132 2.10 -1.98 0.79
N LEU A 133 3.39 -1.69 0.59
CA LEU A 133 4.29 -1.39 1.70
C LEU A 133 3.92 -0.09 2.42
N ALA A 134 3.38 0.90 1.71
CA ALA A 134 2.87 2.14 2.31
C ALA A 134 1.67 1.89 3.22
N GLU A 135 0.69 1.10 2.77
CA GLU A 135 -0.46 0.70 3.60
C GLU A 135 -0.01 -0.04 4.86
N VAL A 136 0.88 -1.03 4.71
CA VAL A 136 1.43 -1.76 5.86
C VAL A 136 2.20 -0.86 6.81
N TYR A 137 2.98 0.09 6.29
CA TYR A 137 3.70 1.05 7.10
C TYR A 137 2.73 1.94 7.91
N GLY A 138 1.65 2.42 7.28
CA GLY A 138 0.61 3.20 7.96
C GLY A 138 -0.04 2.45 9.13
N MET A 139 -0.16 1.12 9.03
CA MET A 139 -0.72 0.27 10.08
C MET A 139 0.27 -0.10 11.18
N THR A 140 1.55 -0.30 10.84
CA THR A 140 2.52 -0.96 11.75
C THR A 140 3.67 -0.08 12.22
N ASN A 141 3.95 1.03 11.53
CA ASN A 141 5.08 1.94 11.79
C ASN A 141 6.45 1.25 11.90
N GLN A 142 6.65 0.13 11.21
CA GLN A 142 7.91 -0.62 11.26
C GLN A 142 9.06 0.18 10.60
N PRO A 143 10.19 0.42 11.30
CA PRO A 143 11.31 1.22 10.77
C PRO A 143 11.94 0.68 9.48
N GLU A 144 12.05 -0.65 9.35
CA GLU A 144 12.61 -1.28 8.15
C GLU A 144 11.77 -0.96 6.90
N ILE A 145 10.44 -0.97 7.04
CA ILE A 145 9.53 -0.62 5.95
C ILE A 145 9.71 0.85 5.58
N ARG A 146 9.83 1.75 6.57
CA ARG A 146 10.04 3.19 6.33
C ARG A 146 11.27 3.45 5.47
N GLU A 147 12.41 2.82 5.81
CA GLU A 147 13.68 3.05 5.12
C GLU A 147 13.62 2.61 3.65
N LYS A 148 13.03 1.45 3.38
CA LYS A 148 12.88 0.91 2.03
C LYS A 148 11.82 1.68 1.23
N LEU A 149 10.72 2.06 1.88
CA LEU A 149 9.63 2.83 1.27
C LEU A 149 10.09 4.22 0.85
N ASP A 150 10.90 4.91 1.67
CA ASP A 150 11.47 6.22 1.31
C ASP A 150 12.27 6.15 -0.01
N ARG A 151 13.11 5.12 -0.16
CA ARG A 151 13.87 4.90 -1.40
C ARG A 151 12.97 4.57 -2.58
N ALA A 152 11.95 3.74 -2.38
CA ALA A 152 10.98 3.39 -3.41
C ALA A 152 10.22 4.62 -3.92
N VAL A 153 9.71 5.45 -3.01
CA VAL A 153 9.02 6.71 -3.34
C VAL A 153 9.94 7.67 -4.08
N LYS A 154 11.20 7.81 -3.64
CA LYS A 154 12.21 8.63 -4.35
C LYS A 154 12.44 8.15 -5.77
N LEU A 155 12.45 6.83 -6.01
CA LEU A 155 12.58 6.30 -7.36
C LEU A 155 11.39 6.69 -8.24
N ILE A 156 10.15 6.61 -7.72
CA ILE A 156 8.96 7.08 -8.44
C ILE A 156 9.12 8.54 -8.84
N ILE A 157 9.43 9.42 -7.87
CA ILE A 157 9.60 10.87 -8.10
C ILE A 157 10.68 11.13 -9.15
N ASN A 158 11.81 10.43 -9.08
CA ASN A 158 12.93 10.60 -10.00
C ASN A 158 12.66 10.02 -11.40
N SER A 159 11.64 9.17 -11.55
CA SER A 159 11.26 8.55 -12.83
C SER A 159 10.20 9.35 -13.59
N GLN A 160 9.58 10.36 -12.96
CA GLN A 160 8.51 11.14 -13.60
C GLN A 160 9.04 11.99 -14.77
N ASN A 161 8.28 12.01 -15.86
CA ASN A 161 8.45 12.96 -16.95
C ASN A 161 7.98 14.37 -16.53
N LYS A 162 8.02 15.35 -17.46
CA LYS A 162 7.63 16.74 -17.17
C LYS A 162 6.17 16.91 -16.76
N GLU A 163 5.30 15.94 -17.09
CA GLU A 163 3.87 15.95 -16.79
C GLU A 163 3.54 15.13 -15.52
N GLY A 164 4.54 14.53 -14.87
CA GLY A 164 4.37 13.70 -13.69
C GLY A 164 4.08 12.21 -13.98
N GLY A 165 4.10 11.80 -15.24
CA GLY A 165 3.85 10.42 -15.67
C GLY A 165 5.09 9.53 -15.72
N TRP A 166 4.88 8.23 -15.78
CA TRP A 166 5.90 7.19 -15.99
C TRP A 166 5.34 6.08 -16.87
N ARG A 167 6.20 5.28 -17.51
CA ARG A 167 5.81 4.10 -18.32
C ARG A 167 6.38 2.81 -17.74
N TYR A 168 7.05 1.99 -18.53
CA TYR A 168 7.38 0.63 -18.16
C TYR A 168 8.70 0.56 -17.37
N HIS A 169 9.57 1.54 -17.54
CA HIS A 169 10.89 1.61 -16.93
C HIS A 169 11.05 2.85 -16.05
N PRO A 170 11.93 2.78 -15.01
CA PRO A 170 12.18 3.89 -14.10
C PRO A 170 13.16 4.92 -14.70
N ILE A 171 12.82 5.42 -15.90
CA ILE A 171 13.61 6.42 -16.62
C ILE A 171 12.67 7.51 -17.14
N LYS A 172 13.04 8.78 -16.94
CA LYS A 172 12.20 9.94 -17.28
C LYS A 172 11.78 10.00 -18.75
N ASN A 173 12.63 9.50 -19.65
CA ASN A 173 12.42 9.58 -21.10
C ASN A 173 11.59 8.41 -21.66
N ASP A 174 11.14 7.47 -20.83
CA ASP A 174 10.25 6.37 -21.28
C ASP A 174 8.81 6.85 -21.48
N ALA A 175 8.42 7.98 -20.87
CA ALA A 175 7.05 8.49 -20.82
C ALA A 175 6.84 9.79 -21.60
#